data_AF-A0A951PJM7-F1
#
_entry.id   AF-A0A951PJM7-F1
#
_cell.length_a   1.000
_cell.length_b   1.000
_cell.length_c   1.000
_cell.angle_alpha   90.00
_cell.angle_beta   90.00
_cell.angle_gamma   90.00
#
_symmetry.space_group_name_H-M   'P 1'
#
loop_
_entity.id
_entity.type
_entity.pdbx_description
1 polymer ?
#
loop_
_entity_poly.entity_id
_entity_poly.type
_entity_poly.pdbx_seq_one_letter_code
_entity_poly.pdbx_strand_id
1 'polypeptide(L)'
;MVIWSISGSSISYYSGEEPIPELGKGAIQILQAEGLLWCENIGKKNNDLRCTLTNKAYEAVDTNFNASDTSFVKHLTPLADITNLDKELKERCLPILGAGSADEKMWDSAVRVAGVILEERLRDVGNIEAGYAGQDIVNKVFKNGGTLASKFSVDSERQGYRDLYAGVFATFRNPSAHRLVDPTPEEGGAFIVFVNLLLKKLEDLR
;
A
#
# COMPACT_ATOMS: atom_id res chain seq x y z
N MET A 1 -23.97 17.23 -33.03
CA MET A 1 -22.75 17.47 -33.83
C MET A 1 -22.07 18.70 -33.24
N VAL A 2 -20.90 18.53 -32.64
CA VAL A 2 -20.16 19.63 -32.00
C VAL A 2 -19.03 20.05 -32.94
N ILE A 3 -19.03 21.31 -33.34
CA ILE A 3 -17.95 21.96 -34.10
C ILE A 3 -17.17 22.80 -33.10
N TRP A 4 -15.84 22.81 -33.12
CA TRP A 4 -15.00 23.57 -32.20
C TRP A 4 -13.93 24.37 -32.97
N SER A 5 -13.67 25.63 -32.59
CA SER A 5 -12.64 26.48 -33.22
C SER A 5 -11.52 26.86 -32.25
N ILE A 6 -10.30 27.05 -32.76
CA ILE A 6 -9.09 27.24 -31.93
C ILE A 6 -8.96 28.66 -31.33
N SER A 7 -9.85 29.59 -31.69
CA SER A 7 -9.89 30.95 -31.15
C SER A 7 -10.81 31.14 -29.93
N GLY A 8 -11.40 30.05 -29.42
CA GLY A 8 -12.39 30.09 -28.34
C GLY A 8 -13.57 29.16 -28.65
N SER A 9 -14.17 28.61 -27.61
CA SER A 9 -15.21 27.58 -27.70
C SER A 9 -16.47 28.11 -28.37
N SER A 10 -16.74 27.73 -29.62
CA SER A 10 -18.07 27.89 -30.21
C SER A 10 -18.70 26.52 -30.42
N ILE A 11 -19.42 25.99 -29.43
CA ILE A 11 -20.28 24.83 -29.67
C ILE A 11 -21.47 25.31 -30.50
N SER A 12 -21.43 25.04 -31.79
CA SER A 12 -22.63 25.20 -32.63
C SER A 12 -23.70 24.23 -32.11
N TYR A 13 -24.91 24.72 -31.84
CA TYR A 13 -26.09 23.94 -31.40
C TYR A 13 -26.14 23.47 -29.93
N TYR A 14 -25.31 24.01 -29.02
CA TYR A 14 -25.52 23.80 -27.57
C TYR A 14 -26.62 24.74 -27.05
N SER A 15 -27.64 24.18 -26.42
CA SER A 15 -28.79 24.92 -25.86
C SER A 15 -28.86 24.88 -24.33
N GLY A 16 -27.78 24.46 -23.66
CA GLY A 16 -27.73 24.39 -22.20
C GLY A 16 -27.41 25.75 -21.56
N GLU A 17 -27.91 25.97 -20.34
CA GLU A 17 -27.67 27.21 -19.59
C GLU A 17 -26.33 27.21 -18.83
N GLU A 18 -25.67 26.04 -18.71
CA GLU A 18 -24.43 25.91 -17.96
C GLU A 18 -23.22 26.46 -18.73
N PRO A 19 -22.29 27.16 -18.03
CA PRO A 19 -21.06 27.64 -18.64
C PRO A 19 -20.20 26.46 -19.10
N ILE A 20 -19.80 26.50 -20.37
CA ILE A 20 -18.97 25.46 -20.97
C ILE A 20 -17.56 25.56 -20.37
N PRO A 21 -17.01 24.49 -19.75
CA PRO A 21 -15.68 24.51 -19.18
C PRO A 21 -14.60 24.70 -20.26
N GLU A 22 -13.56 25.47 -19.96
CA GLU A 22 -12.41 25.62 -20.84
C GLU A 22 -11.66 24.29 -20.98
N LEU A 23 -11.58 23.77 -22.22
CA LEU A 23 -10.86 22.55 -22.55
C LEU A 23 -9.53 22.91 -23.22
N GLY A 24 -8.41 22.60 -22.56
CA GLY A 24 -7.08 22.81 -23.12
C GLY A 24 -6.79 21.88 -24.32
N LYS A 25 -6.01 22.36 -25.30
CA LYS A 25 -5.61 21.57 -26.50
C LYS A 25 -4.99 20.21 -26.14
N GLY A 26 -4.27 20.13 -25.03
CA GLY A 26 -3.66 18.88 -24.55
C GLY A 26 -4.70 17.82 -24.19
N ALA A 27 -5.85 18.20 -23.64
CA ALA A 27 -6.90 17.25 -23.27
C ALA A 27 -7.50 16.56 -24.51
N ILE A 28 -7.75 17.31 -25.58
CA ILE A 28 -8.30 16.77 -26.84
C ILE A 28 -7.30 15.79 -27.48
N GLN A 29 -6.03 16.16 -27.53
CA GLN A 29 -4.99 15.31 -28.09
C GLN A 29 -4.84 14.00 -27.32
N ILE A 30 -4.89 14.05 -25.99
CA ILE A 30 -4.83 12.86 -25.14
C ILE A 30 -6.05 11.98 -25.35
N LEU A 31 -7.27 12.54 -25.32
CA LEU A 31 -8.50 11.78 -25.52
C LEU A 31 -8.59 11.15 -26.93
N GLN A 32 -8.03 11.81 -27.94
CA GLN A 32 -7.91 11.25 -29.28
C GLN A 32 -6.86 10.13 -29.34
N ALA A 33 -5.69 10.31 -28.71
CA ALA A 33 -4.64 9.28 -28.64
C ALA A 33 -5.12 8.01 -27.93
N GLU A 34 -5.96 8.18 -26.90
CA GLU A 34 -6.59 7.08 -26.16
C GLU A 34 -7.79 6.46 -26.91
N GLY A 35 -8.14 6.96 -28.10
CA GLY A 35 -9.25 6.46 -28.91
C GLY A 35 -10.64 6.72 -28.31
N LEU A 36 -10.74 7.64 -27.34
CA LEU A 36 -12.01 8.06 -26.72
C LEU A 36 -12.73 9.10 -27.59
N LEU A 37 -11.95 9.90 -28.34
CA LEU A 37 -12.46 10.82 -29.35
C LEU A 37 -11.94 10.45 -30.73
N TRP A 38 -12.78 10.64 -31.74
CA TRP A 38 -12.34 10.76 -33.12
C TRP A 38 -12.54 12.20 -33.57
N CYS A 39 -11.46 12.85 -34.02
CA CYS A 39 -11.49 14.25 -34.44
C CYS A 39 -10.98 14.41 -35.88
N GLU A 40 -11.68 15.20 -36.68
CA GLU A 40 -11.30 15.60 -38.03
C GLU A 40 -11.14 17.12 -38.14
N ASN A 41 -10.13 17.58 -38.90
CA ASN A 41 -9.95 19.00 -39.17
C ASN A 41 -10.86 19.41 -40.33
N ILE A 42 -11.72 20.40 -40.08
CA ILE A 42 -12.76 20.81 -41.03
C ILE A 42 -12.54 22.22 -41.59
N GLY A 43 -11.50 22.93 -41.17
CA GLY A 43 -11.27 24.33 -41.55
C GLY A 43 -9.84 24.66 -41.99
N LYS A 44 -9.66 25.14 -43.23
CA LYS A 44 -8.35 25.54 -43.78
C LYS A 44 -7.73 26.81 -43.16
N LYS A 45 -8.48 27.60 -42.37
CA LYS A 45 -8.02 28.90 -41.83
C LYS A 45 -8.03 29.04 -40.30
N ASN A 46 -8.93 28.38 -39.57
CA ASN A 46 -9.07 28.55 -38.11
C ASN A 46 -8.81 27.27 -37.29
N ASN A 47 -8.33 26.22 -37.95
CA ASN A 47 -7.85 25.00 -37.30
C ASN A 47 -8.99 24.26 -36.55
N ASP A 48 -10.23 24.45 -37.01
CA ASP A 48 -11.44 23.92 -36.41
C ASP A 48 -11.45 22.38 -36.43
N LEU A 49 -11.76 21.78 -35.27
CA LEU A 49 -11.86 20.35 -35.10
C LEU A 49 -13.33 19.96 -34.92
N ARG A 50 -13.78 18.97 -35.68
CA ARG A 50 -15.02 18.25 -35.42
C ARG A 50 -14.66 16.97 -34.70
N CYS A 51 -15.14 16.80 -33.47
CA CYS A 51 -14.90 15.61 -32.68
C CYS A 51 -16.20 14.85 -32.42
N THR A 52 -16.13 13.52 -32.44
CA THR A 52 -17.19 12.62 -31.99
C THR A 52 -16.68 11.69 -30.90
N LEU A 53 -17.55 11.35 -29.95
CA LEU A 53 -17.27 10.29 -28.98
C LEU A 53 -17.26 8.95 -29.71
N THR A 54 -16.35 8.07 -29.31
CA THR A 54 -16.31 6.68 -29.78
C THR A 54 -17.12 5.77 -28.86
N ASN A 55 -17.37 4.53 -29.27
CA ASN A 55 -17.99 3.54 -28.39
C ASN A 55 -17.16 3.30 -27.11
N LYS A 56 -15.83 3.38 -27.22
CA LYS A 56 -14.91 3.28 -26.08
C LYS A 56 -15.12 4.40 -25.05
N ALA A 57 -15.43 5.62 -25.51
CA ALA A 57 -15.80 6.70 -24.60
C ALA A 57 -17.17 6.48 -23.95
N TYR A 58 -18.12 5.90 -24.68
CA TYR A 58 -19.42 5.53 -24.10
C TYR A 58 -19.26 4.44 -23.03
N GLU A 59 -18.52 3.36 -23.32
CA GLU A 59 -18.19 2.31 -22.36
C GLU A 59 -17.45 2.86 -21.13
N ALA A 60 -16.49 3.77 -21.33
CA ALA A 60 -15.74 4.40 -20.24
C ALA A 60 -16.61 5.31 -19.36
N VAL A 61 -17.68 5.90 -19.90
CA VAL A 61 -18.64 6.73 -19.15
C VAL A 61 -19.66 5.85 -18.44
N ASP A 62 -20.21 4.85 -19.14
CA ASP A 62 -21.25 3.95 -18.62
C ASP A 62 -20.74 3.03 -17.50
N THR A 63 -19.47 2.60 -17.58
CA THR A 63 -18.89 1.70 -16.56
C THR A 63 -18.32 2.40 -15.34
N ASN A 64 -18.09 3.72 -15.37
CA ASN A 64 -17.16 4.36 -14.44
C ASN A 64 -17.75 5.49 -13.56
N PHE A 65 -18.96 6.01 -13.83
CA PHE A 65 -19.53 7.07 -12.96
C PHE A 65 -20.00 6.57 -11.58
N ASN A 66 -20.30 5.27 -11.45
CA ASN A 66 -20.70 4.63 -10.17
C ASN A 66 -19.64 3.65 -9.63
N ALA A 67 -18.53 3.46 -10.33
CA ALA A 67 -17.47 2.59 -9.84
C ALA A 67 -16.82 3.24 -8.62
N SER A 68 -16.65 2.47 -7.54
CA SER A 68 -15.87 2.93 -6.40
C SER A 68 -14.45 3.25 -6.87
N ASP A 69 -13.88 4.37 -6.40
CA ASP A 69 -12.49 4.70 -6.67
C ASP A 69 -11.60 3.55 -6.19
N THR A 70 -11.06 2.75 -7.12
CA THR A 70 -10.15 1.64 -6.84
C THR A 70 -8.69 2.05 -6.98
N SER A 71 -8.40 3.35 -7.11
CA SER A 71 -7.02 3.83 -7.18
C SER A 71 -6.21 3.46 -5.93
N PHE A 72 -6.86 3.20 -4.79
CA PHE A 72 -6.21 2.65 -3.60
C PHE A 72 -5.61 1.25 -3.81
N VAL A 73 -6.14 0.45 -4.74
CA VAL A 73 -5.63 -0.90 -5.02
C VAL A 73 -4.16 -0.82 -5.45
N LYS A 74 -3.76 0.18 -6.25
CA LYS A 74 -2.34 0.38 -6.62
C LYS A 74 -1.43 0.65 -5.42
N HIS A 75 -1.98 1.10 -4.30
CA HIS A 75 -1.25 1.34 -3.05
C HIS A 75 -1.26 0.10 -2.14
N LEU A 76 -2.20 -0.83 -2.31
CA LEU A 76 -2.27 -2.10 -1.57
C LEU A 76 -1.61 -3.27 -2.31
N THR A 77 -1.59 -3.29 -3.65
CA THR A 77 -0.89 -4.29 -4.46
C THR A 77 0.61 -4.42 -4.13
N PRO A 78 1.35 -3.32 -3.82
CA PRO A 78 2.74 -3.42 -3.37
C PRO A 78 2.92 -4.10 -2.01
N LEU A 79 1.86 -4.37 -1.24
CA LEU A 79 1.97 -5.22 -0.04
C LEU A 79 2.37 -6.66 -0.41
N ALA A 80 2.14 -7.08 -1.66
CA ALA A 80 2.67 -8.32 -2.23
C ALA A 80 4.06 -8.15 -2.88
N ASP A 81 4.58 -6.92 -2.97
CA ASP A 81 5.91 -6.65 -3.49
C ASP A 81 6.97 -6.93 -2.41
N ILE A 82 7.54 -8.12 -2.50
CA ILE A 82 8.57 -8.61 -1.60
C ILE A 82 9.87 -7.81 -1.64
N THR A 83 10.11 -6.95 -2.65
CA THR A 83 11.38 -6.20 -2.78
C THR A 83 11.64 -5.30 -1.58
N ASN A 84 10.57 -4.70 -1.04
CA ASN A 84 10.59 -3.72 0.05
C ASN A 84 10.48 -4.33 1.45
N LEU A 85 10.55 -5.66 1.56
CA LEU A 85 10.63 -6.35 2.84
C LEU A 85 12.04 -6.18 3.45
N ASP A 86 12.09 -6.17 4.79
CA ASP A 86 13.32 -6.26 5.57
C ASP A 86 14.20 -7.41 5.06
N LYS A 87 15.51 -7.18 5.05
CA LYS A 87 16.49 -8.11 4.51
C LYS A 87 16.40 -9.49 5.16
N GLU A 88 16.29 -9.55 6.49
CA GLU A 88 16.22 -10.82 7.23
C GLU A 88 14.91 -11.56 6.94
N LEU A 89 13.78 -10.82 6.79
CA LEU A 89 12.52 -11.43 6.37
C LEU A 89 12.64 -12.07 4.98
N LYS A 90 13.30 -11.39 4.03
CA LYS A 90 13.53 -11.95 2.69
C LYS A 90 14.40 -13.19 2.73
N GLU A 91 15.50 -13.13 3.46
CA GLU A 91 16.51 -14.20 3.49
C GLU A 91 16.05 -15.43 4.27
N ARG A 92 15.16 -15.26 5.26
CA ARG A 92 14.75 -16.37 6.15
C ARG A 92 13.32 -16.84 5.96
N CYS A 93 12.37 -15.96 5.63
CA CYS A 93 10.96 -16.36 5.47
C CYS A 93 10.66 -16.82 4.03
N LEU A 94 11.16 -16.12 3.00
CA LEU A 94 10.81 -16.45 1.62
C LEU A 94 11.30 -17.83 1.16
N PRO A 95 12.50 -18.32 1.55
CA PRO A 95 12.90 -19.68 1.19
C PRO A 95 11.97 -20.76 1.78
N ILE A 96 11.42 -20.55 2.98
CA ILE A 96 10.46 -21.46 3.62
C ILE A 96 9.20 -21.54 2.76
N LEU A 97 8.66 -20.38 2.36
CA LEU A 97 7.47 -20.31 1.50
C LEU A 97 7.76 -20.85 0.09
N GLY A 98 8.97 -20.62 -0.42
CA GLY A 98 9.42 -21.15 -1.72
C GLY A 98 9.50 -22.67 -1.77
N ALA A 99 9.64 -23.34 -0.62
CA ALA A 99 9.62 -24.80 -0.55
C ALA A 99 8.21 -25.41 -0.73
N GLY A 100 7.15 -24.62 -0.55
CA GLY A 100 5.77 -25.09 -0.73
C GLY A 100 4.72 -24.19 -0.09
N SER A 101 4.46 -23.02 -0.66
CA SER A 101 3.47 -22.05 -0.14
C SER A 101 2.01 -22.51 -0.17
N ALA A 102 1.72 -23.68 -0.73
CA ALA A 102 0.42 -24.32 -0.66
C ALA A 102 0.22 -25.15 0.62
N ASP A 103 1.30 -25.40 1.38
CA ASP A 103 1.26 -26.12 2.67
C ASP A 103 1.23 -25.10 3.82
N GLU A 104 0.16 -25.12 4.62
CA GLU A 104 -0.04 -24.26 5.80
C GLU A 104 1.11 -24.39 6.81
N LYS A 105 1.80 -25.53 6.87
CA LYS A 105 2.96 -25.73 7.75
C LYS A 105 4.17 -24.87 7.36
N MET A 106 4.31 -24.54 6.08
CA MET A 106 5.33 -23.60 5.62
C MET A 106 5.01 -22.19 6.11
N TRP A 107 3.72 -21.84 6.20
CA TRP A 107 3.28 -20.57 6.75
C TRP A 107 3.47 -20.48 8.26
N ASP A 108 3.18 -21.54 9.04
CA ASP A 108 3.52 -21.60 10.48
C ASP A 108 5.02 -21.34 10.69
N SER A 109 5.85 -22.05 9.91
CA SER A 109 7.31 -21.93 9.98
C SER A 109 7.78 -20.51 9.65
N ALA A 110 7.24 -19.89 8.59
CA ALA A 110 7.60 -18.52 8.20
C ALA A 110 7.13 -17.48 9.23
N VAL A 111 5.93 -17.64 9.80
CA VAL A 111 5.39 -16.78 10.87
C VAL A 111 6.26 -16.83 12.12
N ARG A 112 6.69 -18.03 12.54
CA ARG A 112 7.63 -18.18 13.67
C ARG A 112 8.93 -17.45 13.42
N VAL A 113 9.52 -17.64 12.23
CA VAL A 113 10.77 -17.00 11.86
C VAL A 113 10.63 -15.48 11.84
N ALA A 114 9.52 -14.94 11.30
CA ALA A 114 9.25 -13.50 11.34
C ALA A 114 9.16 -12.95 12.78
N GLY A 115 8.48 -13.68 13.67
CA GLY A 115 8.42 -13.32 15.09
C GLY A 115 9.79 -13.30 15.77
N VAL A 116 10.66 -14.27 15.45
CA VAL A 116 12.05 -14.32 15.95
C VAL A 116 12.86 -13.14 15.42
N ILE A 117 12.74 -12.78 14.14
CA ILE A 117 13.45 -11.63 13.56
C ILE A 117 13.07 -10.33 14.28
N LEU A 118 11.79 -10.13 14.57
CA LEU A 118 11.34 -8.96 15.34
C LEU A 118 11.94 -8.94 16.76
N GLU A 119 12.03 -10.10 17.41
CA GLU A 119 12.64 -10.25 18.73
C GLU A 119 14.13 -9.89 18.72
N GLU A 120 14.88 -10.43 17.76
CA GLU A 120 16.30 -10.15 17.61
C GLU A 120 16.55 -8.67 17.34
N ARG A 121 15.70 -8.01 16.54
CA ARG A 121 15.84 -6.57 16.30
C ARG A 121 15.57 -5.74 17.56
N LEU A 122 14.59 -6.11 18.37
CA LEU A 122 14.36 -5.46 19.66
C LEU A 122 15.52 -5.68 20.64
N ARG A 123 16.14 -6.86 20.64
CA ARG A 123 17.34 -7.11 21.46
C ARG A 123 18.50 -6.22 21.05
N ASP A 124 18.75 -6.14 19.75
CA ASP A 124 19.79 -5.31 19.15
C ASP A 124 19.60 -3.82 19.50
N VAL A 125 18.39 -3.29 19.31
CA VAL A 125 18.05 -1.92 19.68
C VAL A 125 18.17 -1.69 21.19
N GLY A 126 17.73 -2.65 22.00
CA GLY A 126 17.75 -2.55 23.45
C GLY A 126 19.11 -2.78 24.10
N ASN A 127 20.11 -3.26 23.34
CA ASN A 127 21.35 -3.86 23.85
C ASN A 127 21.06 -4.88 24.98
N ILE A 128 20.13 -5.81 24.73
CA ILE A 128 19.59 -6.74 25.73
C ILE A 128 20.31 -8.09 25.61
N GLU A 129 20.92 -8.53 26.72
CA GLU A 129 21.60 -9.83 26.81
C GLU A 129 20.64 -11.03 26.65
N ALA A 130 21.23 -12.18 26.37
CA ALA A 130 20.52 -13.47 26.36
C ALA A 130 19.89 -13.76 27.73
N GLY A 131 18.63 -14.21 27.74
CA GLY A 131 17.90 -14.60 28.96
C GLY A 131 16.58 -13.86 29.18
N TYR A 132 16.40 -12.68 28.60
CA TYR A 132 15.07 -12.04 28.52
C TYR A 132 14.28 -12.63 27.36
N ALA A 133 12.96 -12.76 27.47
CA ALA A 133 12.11 -13.28 26.40
C ALA A 133 10.78 -12.53 26.31
N GLY A 134 10.20 -12.49 25.11
CA GLY A 134 8.86 -11.96 24.90
C GLY A 134 8.67 -10.53 25.40
N GLN A 135 7.68 -10.33 26.27
CA GLN A 135 7.31 -9.01 26.79
C GLN A 135 8.42 -8.35 27.62
N ASP A 136 9.33 -9.12 28.21
CA ASP A 136 10.43 -8.54 29.00
C ASP A 136 11.38 -7.72 28.13
N ILE A 137 11.63 -8.18 26.90
CA ILE A 137 12.44 -7.47 25.91
C ILE A 137 11.75 -6.16 25.54
N VAL A 138 10.45 -6.22 25.22
CA VAL A 138 9.65 -5.04 24.88
C VAL A 138 9.68 -4.02 26.03
N ASN A 139 9.54 -4.48 27.28
CA ASN A 139 9.61 -3.61 28.45
C ASN A 139 10.99 -2.97 28.59
N LYS A 140 12.09 -3.67 28.32
CA LYS A 140 13.44 -3.08 28.38
C LYS A 140 13.62 -1.95 27.35
N VAL A 141 13.04 -2.11 26.15
CA VAL A 141 13.11 -1.11 25.08
C VAL A 141 12.22 0.09 25.37
N PHE A 142 10.95 -0.12 25.72
CA PHE A 142 9.94 0.93 25.70
C PHE A 142 9.41 1.37 27.06
N LYS A 143 9.75 0.74 28.19
CA LYS A 143 9.28 1.23 29.51
C LYS A 143 9.75 2.66 29.78
N ASN A 144 9.20 3.32 30.80
CA ASN A 144 9.77 4.58 31.27
C ASN A 144 11.26 4.37 31.68
N GLY A 145 12.16 5.15 31.07
CA GLY A 145 13.62 4.97 31.19
C GLY A 145 14.19 3.75 30.46
N GLY A 146 13.42 3.12 29.55
CA GLY A 146 13.91 2.10 28.61
C GLY A 146 14.77 2.69 27.50
N THR A 147 15.41 1.84 26.71
CA THR A 147 16.42 2.24 25.71
C THR A 147 15.90 3.26 24.69
N LEU A 148 14.64 3.13 24.25
CA LEU A 148 14.02 4.08 23.31
C LEU A 148 13.09 5.10 23.99
N ALA A 149 13.01 5.14 25.32
CA ALA A 149 12.06 6.01 26.01
C ALA A 149 12.26 7.49 25.66
N SER A 150 13.51 7.94 25.48
CA SER A 150 13.84 9.32 25.13
C SER A 150 13.50 9.71 23.69
N LYS A 151 13.12 8.77 22.83
CA LYS A 151 12.69 9.04 21.45
C LYS A 151 11.26 9.56 21.38
N PHE A 152 10.53 9.51 22.49
CA PHE A 152 9.15 9.96 22.59
C PHE A 152 9.07 11.22 23.45
N SER A 153 8.47 12.28 22.91
CA SER A 153 8.14 13.49 23.67
C SER A 153 6.84 13.34 24.48
N VAL A 154 5.97 12.41 24.06
CA VAL A 154 4.67 12.14 24.68
C VAL A 154 4.65 10.72 25.23
N ASP A 155 4.40 10.57 26.53
CA ASP A 155 4.46 9.27 27.20
C ASP A 155 3.39 8.28 26.71
N SER A 156 2.21 8.76 26.31
CA SER A 156 1.16 7.92 25.75
C SER A 156 1.55 7.28 24.41
N GLU A 157 2.36 7.96 23.60
CA GLU A 157 2.87 7.39 22.35
C GLU A 157 3.88 6.28 22.64
N ARG A 158 4.83 6.51 23.55
CA ARG A 158 5.76 5.48 24.04
C ARG A 158 4.99 4.26 24.54
N GLN A 159 3.95 4.49 25.33
CA GLN A 159 3.10 3.43 25.88
C GLN A 159 2.37 2.67 24.77
N GLY A 160 1.86 3.37 23.74
CA GLY A 160 1.26 2.75 22.56
C GLY A 160 2.22 1.83 21.82
N TYR A 161 3.47 2.25 21.62
CA TYR A 161 4.51 1.38 21.05
C TYR A 161 4.78 0.17 21.94
N ARG A 162 4.96 0.38 23.25
CA ARG A 162 5.15 -0.71 24.20
C ARG A 162 4.03 -1.74 24.09
N ASP A 163 2.78 -1.30 24.10
CA ASP A 163 1.62 -2.19 24.12
C ASP A 163 1.40 -2.88 22.78
N LEU A 164 1.65 -2.20 21.66
CA LEU A 164 1.61 -2.80 20.32
C LEU A 164 2.60 -3.96 20.20
N TYR A 165 3.87 -3.73 20.53
CA TYR A 165 4.91 -4.76 20.44
C TYR A 165 4.67 -5.87 21.48
N ALA A 166 4.30 -5.53 22.71
CA ALA A 166 4.00 -6.54 23.73
C ALA A 166 2.79 -7.41 23.34
N GLY A 167 1.78 -6.81 22.67
CA GLY A 167 0.62 -7.47 22.11
C GLY A 167 1.03 -8.47 21.03
N VAL A 168 1.80 -8.05 20.03
CA VAL A 168 2.29 -8.91 18.95
C VAL A 168 2.99 -10.17 19.48
N PHE A 169 3.83 -9.99 20.49
CA PHE A 169 4.52 -11.12 21.12
C PHE A 169 3.57 -12.05 21.87
N ALA A 170 2.62 -11.48 22.61
CA ALA A 170 1.66 -12.27 23.37
C ALA A 170 0.67 -13.03 22.48
N THR A 171 0.25 -12.46 21.35
CA THR A 171 -0.81 -13.01 20.50
C THR A 171 -0.30 -13.89 19.36
N PHE A 172 0.88 -13.61 18.81
CA PHE A 172 1.41 -14.36 17.66
C PHE A 172 2.64 -15.17 18.05
N ARG A 173 3.71 -14.50 18.49
CA ARG A 173 5.00 -15.16 18.75
C ARG A 173 4.89 -16.25 19.82
N ASN A 174 4.31 -15.92 20.98
CA ASN A 174 4.25 -16.86 22.11
C ASN A 174 3.40 -18.09 21.78
N PRO A 175 2.17 -17.97 21.22
CA PRO A 175 1.43 -19.12 20.76
C PRO A 175 2.19 -19.95 19.74
N SER A 176 2.77 -19.35 18.69
CA SER A 176 3.53 -20.10 17.68
C SER A 176 4.80 -20.75 18.25
N ALA A 177 5.38 -20.23 19.33
CA ALA A 177 6.51 -20.84 20.03
C ALA A 177 6.11 -22.02 20.94
N HIS A 178 4.86 -22.08 21.38
CA HIS A 178 4.36 -23.10 22.31
C HIS A 178 3.39 -24.10 21.66
N ARG A 179 2.89 -23.81 20.46
CA ARG A 179 1.87 -24.58 19.75
C ARG A 179 2.14 -24.57 18.25
N LEU A 180 1.72 -25.64 17.58
CA LEU A 180 1.53 -25.63 16.13
C LEU A 180 0.28 -24.82 15.83
N VAL A 181 0.44 -23.76 15.05
CA VAL A 181 -0.65 -22.92 14.55
C VAL A 181 -0.46 -22.99 13.04
N ASP A 182 -1.37 -23.62 12.32
CA ASP A 182 -1.29 -23.75 10.87
C ASP A 182 -2.11 -22.60 10.26
N PRO A 183 -1.55 -21.38 10.09
CA PRO A 183 -2.30 -20.24 9.55
C PRO A 183 -2.58 -20.45 8.07
N THR A 184 -3.65 -19.84 7.57
CA THR A 184 -3.87 -19.78 6.12
C THR A 184 -2.78 -18.93 5.45
N PRO A 185 -2.53 -19.11 4.13
CA PRO A 185 -1.60 -18.26 3.40
C PRO A 185 -1.86 -16.76 3.55
N GLU A 186 -3.13 -16.36 3.62
CA GLU A 186 -3.56 -14.97 3.81
C GLU A 186 -3.18 -14.45 5.20
N GLU A 187 -3.43 -15.24 6.25
CA GLU A 187 -3.07 -14.89 7.62
C GLU A 187 -1.55 -14.81 7.81
N GLY A 188 -0.82 -15.81 7.30
CA GLY A 188 0.63 -15.85 7.37
C GLY A 188 1.28 -14.70 6.60
N GLY A 189 0.79 -14.43 5.39
CA GLY A 189 1.24 -13.30 4.57
C GLY A 189 0.99 -11.95 5.24
N ALA A 190 -0.22 -11.75 5.78
CA ALA A 190 -0.56 -10.52 6.51
C ALA A 190 0.35 -10.32 7.73
N PHE A 191 0.65 -11.39 8.48
CA PHE A 191 1.55 -11.31 9.62
C PHE A 191 2.98 -10.93 9.21
N ILE A 192 3.53 -11.53 8.15
CA ILE A 192 4.88 -11.18 7.65
C ILE A 192 4.95 -9.71 7.23
N VAL A 193 3.95 -9.22 6.50
CA VAL A 193 3.87 -7.81 6.09
C VAL A 193 3.74 -6.89 7.30
N PHE A 194 2.97 -7.31 8.32
CA PHE A 194 2.83 -6.55 9.56
C PHE A 194 4.15 -6.50 10.35
N VAL A 195 4.87 -7.61 10.48
CA VAL A 195 6.22 -7.64 11.08
C VAL A 195 7.17 -6.71 10.32
N ASN A 196 7.13 -6.69 8.99
CA ASN A 196 7.93 -5.76 8.19
C ASN A 196 7.63 -4.29 8.53
N LEU A 197 6.35 -3.92 8.73
CA LEU A 197 5.98 -2.58 9.17
C LEU A 197 6.54 -2.27 10.55
N LEU A 198 6.46 -3.21 11.50
CA LEU A 198 7.01 -3.03 12.84
C LEU A 198 8.53 -2.86 12.80
N LEU A 199 9.25 -3.66 12.02
CA LEU A 199 10.71 -3.51 11.85
C LEU A 199 11.06 -2.11 11.33
N LYS A 200 10.35 -1.60 10.32
CA LYS A 200 10.56 -0.22 9.83
C LYS A 200 10.30 0.83 10.90
N LYS A 201 9.19 0.69 11.64
CA LYS A 201 8.87 1.59 12.77
C LYS A 201 9.92 1.56 13.87
N LEU A 202 10.56 0.41 14.09
CA LEU A 202 11.63 0.27 15.06
C LEU A 202 12.92 0.96 14.57
N GLU A 203 13.28 0.80 13.29
CA GLU A 203 14.43 1.49 12.70
C GLU A 203 14.27 3.01 12.69
N ASP A 204 13.05 3.52 12.43
CA ASP A 204 12.76 4.97 12.48
C ASP A 204 13.01 5.58 13.87
N LEU A 205 12.97 4.77 14.94
CA LEU A 205 13.22 5.21 16.31
C LEU A 205 14.70 5.10 16.71
N ARG A 206 15.53 4.43 15.92
CA ARG A 206 16.95 4.20 16.21
C ARG A 206 17.73 5.51 16.20
#